data_AF-A0A5S3PMX6-F1
#
_entry.id   AF-A0A5S3PMX6-F1
#
_cell.length_a   1.000
_cell.length_b   1.000
_cell.length_c   1.000
_cell.angle_alpha   90.00
_cell.angle_beta   90.00
_cell.angle_gamma   90.00
#
_symmetry.space_group_name_H-M   'P 1'
#
loop_
_entity.id
_entity.type
_entity.pdbx_description
1 polymer ?
#
loop_
_entity_poly.entity_id
_entity_poly.type
_entity_poly.pdbx_seq_one_letter_code
_entity_poly.pdbx_strand_id
1 'polypeptide(L)'
;MAVEHALLDGTPARDAPLMAGIEALESILIEHEDSYPIAVIVALAHMDLGWAWRGNGWDADVPRRNRAAFDAHFERATDILDRFCGVESNSPLLAAARCMLLGGAANAHDRVADDYEDLIDLNPLNPGPMRAMGNYLLPRWFGSYDQLELEARRTAARTQDVWGAGGYTWVMFDAISGDDTACARLDLPFFIEGLHDILARAPHQHTVNLLAAYCAKTIGIAPSTHDAAGHVRSSIANCADWIIRSHLKELHPMIWAHAAQGFDNTLRVRSPRAFAASGQEDALRIIAGLFRREIAAGHKIVFTNTGPVTQPG
;
A
#
# COMPACT_ATOMS: atom_id res chain seq x y z
N MET A 1 5.32 -14.21 -14.98
CA MET A 1 4.60 -15.41 -15.49
C MET A 1 5.00 -15.74 -16.93
N ALA A 2 4.65 -16.92 -17.47
CA ALA A 2 4.96 -17.29 -18.86
C ALA A 2 4.40 -16.29 -19.90
N VAL A 3 3.20 -15.74 -19.66
CA VAL A 3 2.60 -14.68 -20.49
C VAL A 3 3.39 -13.37 -20.39
N GLU A 4 3.78 -12.97 -19.18
CA GLU A 4 4.61 -11.78 -18.96
C GLU A 4 5.99 -11.91 -19.64
N HIS A 5 6.63 -13.08 -19.55
CA HIS A 5 7.90 -13.38 -20.23
C HIS A 5 7.72 -13.38 -21.76
N ALA A 6 6.63 -13.96 -22.25
CA ALA A 6 6.27 -13.95 -23.67
C ALA A 6 6.02 -12.54 -24.22
N LEU A 7 5.44 -11.66 -23.41
CA LEU A 7 5.12 -10.28 -23.77
C LEU A 7 6.32 -9.34 -23.66
N LEU A 8 7.21 -9.55 -22.68
CA LEU A 8 8.43 -8.77 -22.50
C LEU A 8 9.54 -9.16 -23.48
N ASP A 9 9.73 -10.46 -23.74
CA ASP A 9 10.82 -10.97 -24.58
C ASP A 9 10.38 -11.25 -26.03
N GLY A 10 9.10 -11.03 -26.36
CA GLY A 10 8.56 -11.01 -27.73
C GLY A 10 8.50 -12.35 -28.46
N THR A 11 9.04 -13.44 -27.89
CA THR A 11 8.95 -14.78 -28.47
C THR A 11 8.75 -15.84 -27.38
N PRO A 12 7.50 -16.15 -26.99
CA PRO A 12 7.23 -17.45 -26.37
C PRO A 12 7.69 -18.57 -27.31
N ALA A 13 8.08 -19.72 -26.76
CA ALA A 13 8.26 -20.92 -27.57
C ALA A 13 6.96 -21.18 -28.36
N ARG A 14 7.09 -21.65 -29.61
CA ARG A 14 5.96 -21.79 -30.56
C ARG A 14 4.79 -22.61 -30.01
N ASP A 15 5.07 -23.52 -29.09
CA ASP A 15 4.11 -24.42 -28.45
C ASP A 15 3.96 -24.17 -26.94
N ALA A 16 4.39 -23.00 -26.44
CA ALA A 16 4.20 -22.65 -25.03
C ALA A 16 2.69 -22.62 -24.72
N PRO A 17 2.19 -23.42 -23.77
CA PRO A 17 0.76 -23.52 -23.49
C PRO A 17 0.33 -22.34 -22.61
N LEU A 18 0.37 -21.13 -23.18
CA LEU A 18 0.15 -19.87 -22.46
C LEU A 18 -1.21 -19.80 -21.75
N MET A 19 -2.21 -20.55 -22.25
CA MET A 19 -3.56 -20.60 -21.71
C MET A 19 -3.87 -21.87 -20.89
N ALA A 20 -3.05 -22.93 -20.97
CA ALA A 20 -3.39 -24.19 -20.31
C ALA A 20 -3.50 -24.07 -18.79
N GLY A 21 -2.75 -23.14 -18.18
CA GLY A 21 -2.85 -22.86 -16.76
C GLY A 21 -4.21 -22.31 -16.35
N ILE A 22 -4.72 -21.32 -17.11
CA ILE A 22 -6.02 -20.70 -16.79
C ILE A 22 -7.19 -21.62 -17.18
N GLU A 23 -7.05 -22.41 -18.25
CA GLU A 23 -8.05 -23.41 -18.65
C GLU A 23 -8.20 -24.53 -17.60
N ALA A 24 -7.09 -24.95 -16.97
CA ALA A 24 -7.14 -25.90 -15.86
C ALA A 24 -7.83 -25.32 -14.62
N LEU A 25 -7.57 -24.04 -14.30
CA LEU A 25 -8.25 -23.34 -13.21
C LEU A 25 -9.76 -23.18 -13.46
N GLU A 26 -10.16 -22.88 -14.69
CA GLU A 26 -11.58 -22.82 -15.10
C GLU A 26 -12.27 -24.19 -14.97
N SER A 27 -11.56 -25.28 -15.26
CA SER A 27 -12.10 -26.64 -15.06
C SER A 27 -12.35 -26.92 -13.56
N ILE A 28 -11.42 -26.53 -12.69
CA ILE A 28 -11.57 -26.64 -11.24
C ILE A 28 -12.74 -25.76 -10.74
N LEU A 29 -12.93 -24.57 -11.32
CA LEU A 29 -14.06 -23.70 -10.98
C LEU A 29 -15.40 -24.35 -11.30
N ILE A 30 -15.51 -25.04 -12.44
CA ILE A 30 -16.74 -25.77 -12.82
C ILE A 30 -17.01 -26.91 -11.83
N GLU A 31 -15.98 -27.65 -11.42
CA GLU A 31 -16.10 -28.75 -10.45
C GLU A 31 -16.49 -28.26 -9.04
N HIS A 32 -16.23 -26.99 -8.72
CA HIS A 32 -16.43 -26.39 -7.39
C HIS A 32 -17.17 -25.05 -7.46
N GLU A 33 -18.29 -25.01 -8.17
CA GLU A 33 -18.94 -23.77 -8.56
C GLU A 33 -19.47 -22.89 -7.42
N ASP A 34 -19.75 -23.47 -6.25
CA ASP A 34 -20.23 -22.75 -5.05
C ASP A 34 -19.10 -22.33 -4.09
N SER A 35 -17.85 -22.66 -4.42
CA SER A 35 -16.69 -22.36 -3.59
C SER A 35 -16.14 -20.97 -3.88
N TYR A 36 -16.58 -19.96 -3.11
CA TYR A 36 -16.06 -18.59 -3.25
C TYR A 36 -14.52 -18.50 -3.15
N PRO A 37 -13.80 -19.30 -2.33
CA PRO A 37 -12.33 -19.24 -2.32
C PRO A 37 -11.72 -19.67 -3.65
N ILE A 38 -12.28 -20.71 -4.29
CA ILE A 38 -11.82 -21.15 -5.61
C ILE A 38 -12.15 -20.09 -6.65
N ALA A 39 -13.38 -19.56 -6.64
CA ALA A 39 -13.80 -18.46 -7.51
C ALA A 39 -12.87 -17.25 -7.42
N VAL A 40 -12.49 -16.83 -6.20
CA VAL A 40 -11.52 -15.74 -6.01
C VAL A 40 -10.16 -16.08 -6.60
N ILE A 41 -9.62 -17.27 -6.35
CA ILE A 41 -8.31 -17.67 -6.90
C ILE A 41 -8.32 -17.61 -8.44
N VAL A 42 -9.38 -18.14 -9.07
CA VAL A 42 -9.50 -18.12 -10.54
C VAL A 42 -9.68 -16.70 -11.05
N ALA A 43 -10.52 -15.89 -10.42
CA ALA A 43 -10.71 -14.48 -10.78
C ALA A 43 -9.41 -13.67 -10.67
N LEU A 44 -8.64 -13.85 -9.59
CA LEU A 44 -7.33 -13.20 -9.43
C LEU A 44 -6.35 -13.63 -10.52
N ALA A 45 -6.35 -14.92 -10.91
CA ALA A 45 -5.52 -15.39 -12.01
C ALA A 45 -5.92 -14.75 -13.36
N HIS A 46 -7.22 -14.53 -13.61
CA HIS A 46 -7.67 -13.76 -14.76
C HIS A 46 -7.20 -12.31 -14.68
N MET A 47 -7.35 -11.62 -13.54
CA MET A 47 -6.88 -10.23 -13.38
C MET A 47 -5.37 -10.10 -13.63
N ASP A 48 -4.56 -11.02 -13.08
CA ASP A 48 -3.11 -11.06 -13.28
C ASP A 48 -2.74 -11.26 -14.76
N LEU A 49 -3.46 -12.13 -15.47
CA LEU A 49 -3.30 -12.31 -16.92
C LEU A 49 -3.70 -11.05 -17.69
N GLY A 50 -4.79 -10.39 -17.28
CA GLY A 50 -5.21 -9.12 -17.85
C GLY A 50 -4.11 -8.08 -17.74
N TRP A 51 -3.58 -7.87 -16.54
CA TRP A 51 -2.45 -6.96 -16.31
C TRP A 51 -1.20 -7.33 -17.10
N ALA A 52 -0.88 -8.63 -17.20
CA ALA A 52 0.24 -9.08 -18.03
C ALA A 52 0.04 -8.67 -19.50
N TRP A 53 -1.16 -8.86 -20.06
CA TRP A 53 -1.50 -8.43 -21.41
C TRP A 53 -1.38 -6.92 -21.61
N ARG A 54 -1.95 -6.12 -20.70
CA ARG A 54 -1.90 -4.64 -20.78
C ARG A 54 -0.46 -4.12 -20.66
N GLY A 55 0.36 -4.78 -19.84
CA GLY A 55 1.74 -4.37 -19.56
C GLY A 55 1.81 -3.11 -18.70
N ASN A 56 3.00 -2.54 -18.60
CA ASN A 56 3.29 -1.37 -17.74
C ASN A 56 3.43 -0.05 -18.53
N GLY A 57 3.05 -0.07 -19.81
CA GLY A 57 3.13 1.12 -20.68
C GLY A 57 2.03 2.14 -20.40
N TRP A 58 2.18 3.33 -20.98
CA TRP A 58 1.10 4.34 -20.97
C TRP A 58 -0.12 3.80 -21.69
N ASP A 59 -1.30 4.22 -21.24
CA ASP A 59 -2.56 3.69 -21.77
C ASP A 59 -2.71 3.91 -23.28
N ALA A 60 -2.24 5.06 -23.78
CA ALA A 60 -2.25 5.42 -25.19
C ALA A 60 -1.36 4.51 -26.07
N ASP A 61 -0.36 3.84 -25.47
CA ASP A 61 0.60 2.99 -26.17
C ASP A 61 0.22 1.51 -26.14
N VAL A 62 -0.85 1.14 -25.42
CA VAL A 62 -1.29 -0.26 -25.30
C VAL A 62 -1.87 -0.73 -26.65
N PRO A 63 -1.32 -1.78 -27.28
CA PRO A 63 -1.85 -2.30 -28.53
C PRO A 63 -3.32 -2.73 -28.37
N ARG A 64 -4.17 -2.44 -29.38
CA ARG A 64 -5.61 -2.78 -29.35
C ARG A 64 -5.88 -4.26 -29.00
N ARG A 65 -5.05 -5.18 -29.51
CA ARG A 65 -5.15 -6.61 -29.19
C ARG A 65 -4.94 -6.88 -27.71
N ASN A 66 -3.96 -6.23 -27.09
CA ASN A 66 -3.62 -6.38 -25.69
C ASN A 66 -4.70 -5.77 -24.80
N ARG A 67 -5.26 -4.62 -25.20
CA ARG A 67 -6.42 -4.02 -24.54
C ARG A 67 -7.62 -4.97 -24.55
N ALA A 68 -7.97 -5.53 -25.71
CA ALA A 68 -9.07 -6.48 -25.81
C ALA A 68 -8.85 -7.75 -24.95
N ALA A 69 -7.61 -8.24 -24.87
CA ALA A 69 -7.28 -9.36 -23.99
C ALA A 69 -7.39 -9.00 -22.50
N PHE A 70 -6.92 -7.81 -22.10
CA PHE A 70 -7.15 -7.29 -20.75
C PHE A 70 -8.64 -7.24 -20.43
N ASP A 71 -9.45 -6.64 -21.31
CA ASP A 71 -10.88 -6.44 -21.09
C ASP A 71 -11.59 -7.78 -20.93
N ALA A 72 -11.30 -8.76 -21.81
CA ALA A 72 -11.88 -10.10 -21.71
C ALA A 72 -11.52 -10.84 -20.41
N HIS A 73 -10.29 -10.68 -19.92
CA HIS A 73 -9.89 -11.29 -18.65
C HIS A 73 -10.59 -10.62 -17.45
N PHE A 74 -10.74 -9.29 -17.45
CA PHE A 74 -11.46 -8.57 -16.39
C PHE A 74 -12.97 -8.81 -16.42
N GLU A 75 -13.57 -8.91 -17.60
CA GLU A 75 -14.97 -9.31 -17.78
C GLU A 75 -15.19 -10.71 -17.21
N ARG A 76 -14.34 -11.67 -17.56
CA ARG A 76 -14.45 -13.02 -17.00
C ARG A 76 -14.26 -13.06 -15.48
N ALA A 77 -13.30 -12.31 -14.94
CA ALA A 77 -13.12 -12.20 -13.49
C ALA A 77 -14.35 -11.58 -12.81
N THR A 78 -15.02 -10.63 -13.47
CA THR A 78 -16.27 -10.02 -12.99
C THR A 78 -17.39 -11.08 -12.94
N ASP A 79 -17.61 -11.81 -14.04
CA ASP A 79 -18.62 -12.88 -14.11
C ASP A 79 -18.45 -13.93 -13.01
N ILE A 80 -17.19 -14.31 -12.71
CA ILE A 80 -16.87 -15.28 -11.67
C ILE A 80 -17.26 -14.74 -10.28
N LEU A 81 -16.90 -13.48 -10.00
CA LEU A 81 -17.16 -12.88 -8.69
C LEU A 81 -18.62 -12.45 -8.50
N ASP A 82 -19.37 -12.18 -9.56
CA ASP A 82 -20.80 -11.79 -9.53
C ASP A 82 -21.73 -12.83 -8.93
N ARG A 83 -21.27 -14.07 -8.81
CA ARG A 83 -21.97 -15.13 -8.09
C ARG A 83 -21.89 -15.01 -6.57
N PHE A 84 -21.02 -14.16 -6.05
CA PHE A 84 -20.71 -14.08 -4.62
C PHE A 84 -20.72 -12.64 -4.10
N CYS A 85 -21.17 -12.47 -2.85
CA CYS A 85 -21.13 -11.21 -2.12
C CYS A 85 -20.17 -11.29 -0.93
N GLY A 86 -19.20 -10.38 -0.87
CA GLY A 86 -18.19 -10.31 0.20
C GLY A 86 -18.79 -10.09 1.58
N VAL A 87 -19.78 -9.19 1.67
CA VAL A 87 -20.49 -8.87 2.90
C VAL A 87 -21.35 -10.04 3.37
N GLU A 88 -22.15 -10.64 2.48
CA GLU A 88 -22.99 -11.80 2.82
C GLU A 88 -22.17 -13.01 3.26
N SER A 89 -20.99 -13.20 2.64
CA SER A 89 -20.07 -14.29 2.97
C SER A 89 -19.15 -13.95 4.16
N ASN A 90 -19.26 -12.73 4.73
CA ASN A 90 -18.34 -12.18 5.73
C ASN A 90 -16.85 -12.43 5.38
N SER A 91 -16.49 -12.17 4.12
CA SER A 91 -15.21 -12.57 3.51
C SER A 91 -14.41 -11.35 3.03
N PRO A 92 -13.44 -10.88 3.83
CA PRO A 92 -12.50 -9.84 3.41
C PRO A 92 -11.72 -10.23 2.14
N LEU A 93 -11.47 -11.53 1.92
CA LEU A 93 -10.80 -12.01 0.71
C LEU A 93 -11.62 -11.70 -0.55
N LEU A 94 -12.93 -11.94 -0.48
CA LEU A 94 -13.84 -11.68 -1.60
C LEU A 94 -14.03 -10.17 -1.84
N ALA A 95 -14.18 -9.39 -0.76
CA ALA A 95 -14.25 -7.92 -0.86
C ALA A 95 -12.95 -7.32 -1.42
N ALA A 96 -11.79 -7.87 -1.05
CA ALA A 96 -10.51 -7.45 -1.62
C ALA A 96 -10.41 -7.76 -3.11
N ALA A 97 -10.88 -8.94 -3.55
CA ALA A 97 -10.94 -9.27 -4.97
C ALA A 97 -11.88 -8.34 -5.75
N ARG A 98 -12.98 -7.88 -5.14
CA ARG A 98 -13.87 -6.86 -5.71
C ARG A 98 -13.18 -5.51 -5.89
N CYS A 99 -12.43 -5.05 -4.88
CA CYS A 99 -11.60 -3.84 -5.01
C CYS A 99 -10.59 -3.96 -6.17
N MET A 100 -10.01 -5.15 -6.38
CA MET A 100 -9.06 -5.37 -7.48
C MET A 100 -9.70 -5.29 -8.87
N LEU A 101 -10.98 -5.64 -9.02
CA LEU A 101 -11.71 -5.52 -10.29
C LEU A 101 -11.85 -4.06 -10.78
N LEU A 102 -11.76 -3.08 -9.87
CA LEU A 102 -11.85 -1.66 -10.23
C LEU A 102 -10.84 -1.28 -11.32
N GLY A 103 -9.69 -1.97 -11.39
CA GLY A 103 -8.67 -1.76 -12.42
C GLY A 103 -9.17 -1.92 -13.87
N GLY A 104 -10.23 -2.70 -14.09
CA GLY A 104 -10.86 -2.89 -15.40
C GLY A 104 -12.32 -2.43 -15.47
N ALA A 105 -12.86 -1.83 -14.41
CA ALA A 105 -14.27 -1.44 -14.36
C ALA A 105 -14.50 -0.06 -14.99
N ALA A 106 -15.45 0.02 -15.94
CA ALA A 106 -15.82 1.30 -16.57
C ALA A 106 -16.45 2.30 -15.59
N ASN A 107 -17.09 1.80 -14.53
CA ASN A 107 -17.73 2.60 -13.47
C ASN A 107 -16.90 2.60 -12.16
N ALA A 108 -15.58 2.41 -12.23
CA ALA A 108 -14.73 2.36 -11.04
C ALA A 108 -14.85 3.61 -10.15
N HIS A 109 -15.02 4.79 -10.76
CA HIS A 109 -15.24 6.06 -10.05
C HIS A 109 -16.44 6.01 -9.10
N ASP A 110 -17.54 5.36 -9.52
CA ASP A 110 -18.78 5.32 -8.75
C ASP A 110 -18.73 4.27 -7.64
N ARG A 111 -17.77 3.33 -7.71
CA ARG A 111 -17.68 2.17 -6.82
C ARG A 111 -16.51 2.20 -5.84
N VAL A 112 -15.44 2.93 -6.16
CA VAL A 112 -14.17 2.87 -5.42
C VAL A 112 -14.32 3.13 -3.93
N ALA A 113 -15.18 4.08 -3.53
CA ALA A 113 -15.41 4.34 -2.11
C ALA A 113 -16.12 3.14 -1.46
N ASP A 114 -17.31 2.82 -1.93
CA ASP A 114 -18.17 1.76 -1.38
C ASP A 114 -17.45 0.38 -1.31
N ASP A 115 -16.76 -0.03 -2.38
CA ASP A 115 -16.03 -1.31 -2.42
C ASP A 115 -14.95 -1.39 -1.33
N TYR A 116 -14.22 -0.29 -1.08
CA TYR A 116 -13.21 -0.23 -0.03
C TYR A 116 -13.83 -0.07 1.36
N GLU A 117 -14.94 0.65 1.50
CA GLU A 117 -15.70 0.74 2.75
C GLU A 117 -16.14 -0.64 3.23
N ASP A 118 -16.73 -1.46 2.35
CA ASP A 118 -17.13 -2.83 2.65
C ASP A 118 -15.93 -3.68 3.11
N LEU A 119 -14.79 -3.57 2.43
CA LEU A 119 -13.58 -4.29 2.81
C LEU A 119 -13.03 -3.85 4.18
N ILE A 120 -13.07 -2.55 4.46
CA ILE A 120 -12.62 -1.99 5.74
C ILE A 120 -13.54 -2.45 6.87
N ASP A 121 -14.85 -2.48 6.67
CA ASP A 121 -15.82 -2.97 7.66
C ASP A 121 -15.59 -4.45 8.00
N LEU A 122 -15.27 -5.26 6.98
CA LEU A 122 -14.99 -6.68 7.16
C LEU A 122 -13.64 -6.95 7.85
N ASN A 123 -12.68 -6.02 7.77
CA ASN A 123 -11.34 -6.19 8.35
C ASN A 123 -10.74 -4.87 8.88
N PRO A 124 -11.34 -4.26 9.92
CA PRO A 124 -11.00 -2.89 10.34
C PRO A 124 -9.61 -2.80 11.00
N LEU A 125 -9.05 -3.91 11.47
CA LEU A 125 -7.70 -3.98 12.04
C LEU A 125 -6.59 -3.97 10.98
N ASN A 126 -6.92 -4.16 9.71
CA ASN A 126 -5.94 -4.17 8.64
C ASN A 126 -5.82 -2.75 8.03
N PRO A 127 -4.66 -2.08 8.15
CA PRO A 127 -4.47 -0.77 7.53
C PRO A 127 -4.31 -0.84 6.01
N GLY A 128 -4.04 -2.02 5.44
CA GLY A 128 -3.80 -2.21 4.01
C GLY A 128 -4.94 -1.70 3.12
N PRO A 129 -6.20 -2.11 3.34
CA PRO A 129 -7.36 -1.58 2.63
C PRO A 129 -7.52 -0.06 2.71
N MET A 130 -7.33 0.54 3.90
CA MET A 130 -7.43 2.00 4.08
C MET A 130 -6.38 2.73 3.24
N ARG A 131 -5.14 2.25 3.29
CA ARG A 131 -4.02 2.78 2.50
C ARG A 131 -4.28 2.67 0.99
N ALA A 132 -4.78 1.51 0.55
CA ALA A 132 -5.12 1.28 -0.84
C ALA A 132 -6.26 2.19 -1.32
N MET A 133 -7.32 2.35 -0.50
CA MET A 133 -8.43 3.28 -0.77
C MET A 133 -7.91 4.68 -1.06
N GLY A 134 -7.05 5.22 -0.21
CA GLY A 134 -6.52 6.57 -0.39
C GLY A 134 -5.72 6.74 -1.70
N ASN A 135 -4.91 5.75 -2.07
CA ASN A 135 -4.22 5.78 -3.35
C ASN A 135 -5.20 5.75 -4.54
N TYR A 136 -6.22 4.88 -4.51
CA TYR A 136 -7.18 4.76 -5.61
C TYR A 136 -8.20 5.90 -5.70
N LEU A 137 -8.37 6.69 -4.63
CA LEU A 137 -9.16 7.93 -4.63
C LEU A 137 -8.44 9.13 -5.22
N LEU A 138 -7.15 9.03 -5.58
CA LEU A 138 -6.46 10.11 -6.29
C LEU A 138 -7.04 10.33 -7.70
N PRO A 139 -7.01 11.56 -8.25
CA PRO A 139 -7.54 11.85 -9.60
C PRO A 139 -6.91 11.07 -10.75
N ARG A 140 -5.69 10.57 -10.57
CA ARG A 140 -5.01 9.74 -11.56
C ARG A 140 -5.64 8.35 -11.70
N TRP A 141 -6.45 7.95 -10.72
CA TRP A 141 -7.12 6.66 -10.63
C TRP A 141 -8.62 6.87 -10.80
N PHE A 142 -9.40 6.73 -9.73
CA PHE A 142 -10.86 6.68 -9.82
C PHE A 142 -11.56 7.83 -9.08
N GLY A 143 -10.85 8.59 -8.24
CA GLY A 143 -11.50 9.57 -7.37
C GLY A 143 -11.14 11.02 -7.67
N SER A 144 -11.29 11.85 -6.65
CA SER A 144 -10.87 13.25 -6.65
C SER A 144 -10.25 13.61 -5.30
N TYR A 145 -9.52 14.72 -5.23
CA TYR A 145 -8.97 15.19 -3.95
C TYR A 145 -10.05 15.50 -2.90
N ASP A 146 -11.24 15.94 -3.33
CA ASP A 146 -12.36 16.22 -2.42
C ASP A 146 -12.95 14.91 -1.87
N GLN A 147 -13.08 13.90 -2.73
CA GLN A 147 -13.52 12.57 -2.33
C GLN A 147 -12.50 11.90 -1.41
N LEU A 148 -11.19 12.01 -1.71
CA LEU A 148 -10.12 11.52 -0.83
C LEU A 148 -10.24 12.09 0.59
N GLU A 149 -10.41 13.40 0.73
CA GLU A 149 -10.58 14.06 2.02
C GLU A 149 -11.85 13.61 2.75
N LEU A 150 -12.99 13.55 2.03
CA LEU A 150 -14.27 13.11 2.58
C LEU A 150 -14.17 11.67 3.11
N GLU A 151 -13.66 10.76 2.31
CA GLU A 151 -13.61 9.34 2.64
C GLU A 151 -12.54 9.02 3.70
N ALA A 152 -11.45 9.78 3.76
CA ALA A 152 -10.49 9.67 4.87
C ALA A 152 -11.15 10.02 6.22
N ARG A 153 -12.00 11.06 6.27
CA ARG A 153 -12.76 11.43 7.48
C ARG A 153 -13.82 10.40 7.82
N ARG A 154 -14.55 9.89 6.84
CA ARG A 154 -15.52 8.80 7.05
C ARG A 154 -14.84 7.54 7.57
N THR A 155 -13.68 7.19 7.04
CA THR A 155 -12.90 6.03 7.50
C THR A 155 -12.42 6.20 8.94
N ALA A 156 -11.98 7.42 9.32
CA ALA A 156 -11.66 7.70 10.72
C ALA A 156 -12.88 7.56 11.65
N ALA A 157 -14.06 8.04 11.24
CA ALA A 157 -15.28 7.87 12.01
C ALA A 157 -15.71 6.39 12.11
N ARG A 158 -15.66 5.68 10.98
CA ARG A 158 -15.98 4.25 10.84
C ARG A 158 -15.11 3.37 11.72
N THR A 159 -13.84 3.74 11.88
CA THR A 159 -12.85 2.96 12.64
C THR A 159 -12.41 3.66 13.93
N GLN A 160 -13.20 4.59 14.45
CA GLN A 160 -12.81 5.44 15.59
C GLN A 160 -12.50 4.62 16.85
N ASP A 161 -13.25 3.54 17.08
CA ASP A 161 -13.07 2.62 18.20
C ASP A 161 -11.74 1.86 18.09
N VAL A 162 -11.34 1.49 16.88
CA VAL A 162 -10.12 0.72 16.58
C VAL A 162 -8.88 1.61 16.47
N TRP A 163 -8.99 2.74 15.77
CA TRP A 163 -7.86 3.56 15.35
C TRP A 163 -7.91 5.02 15.81
N GLY A 164 -9.03 5.50 16.37
CA GLY A 164 -9.20 6.94 16.65
C GLY A 164 -9.06 7.77 15.36
N ALA A 165 -8.22 8.79 15.38
CA ALA A 165 -7.86 9.56 14.18
C ALA A 165 -7.00 8.76 13.17
N GLY A 166 -6.47 7.59 13.57
CA GLY A 166 -5.57 6.77 12.76
C GLY A 166 -6.16 6.29 11.43
N GLY A 167 -7.49 6.13 11.34
CA GLY A 167 -8.15 5.78 10.06
C GLY A 167 -7.91 6.84 8.98
N TYR A 168 -7.94 8.13 9.34
CA TYR A 168 -7.63 9.23 8.43
C TYR A 168 -6.16 9.17 7.98
N THR A 169 -5.25 8.97 8.93
CA THR A 169 -3.81 8.84 8.65
C THR A 169 -3.52 7.66 7.73
N TRP A 170 -4.17 6.51 7.91
CA TRP A 170 -3.98 5.36 7.03
C TRP A 170 -4.48 5.59 5.61
N VAL A 171 -5.63 6.22 5.43
CA VAL A 171 -6.12 6.57 4.08
C VAL A 171 -5.15 7.56 3.41
N MET A 172 -4.73 8.60 4.12
CA MET A 172 -3.84 9.62 3.54
C MET A 172 -2.41 9.12 3.27
N PHE A 173 -1.97 8.06 3.95
CA PHE A 173 -0.58 7.63 4.05
C PHE A 173 0.15 7.53 2.70
N ASP A 174 -0.37 6.70 1.79
CA ASP A 174 0.26 6.48 0.49
C ASP A 174 -0.08 7.64 -0.48
N ALA A 175 -1.28 8.21 -0.38
CA ALA A 175 -1.76 9.29 -1.25
C ALA A 175 -0.84 10.53 -1.19
N ILE A 176 -0.51 11.01 0.02
CA ILE A 176 0.34 12.20 0.18
C ILE A 176 1.82 11.90 -0.09
N SER A 177 2.23 10.64 -0.04
CA SER A 177 3.60 10.27 -0.36
C SER A 177 3.89 10.48 -1.86
N GLY A 178 2.94 10.10 -2.72
CA GLY A 178 3.09 10.12 -4.18
C GLY A 178 2.42 11.30 -4.90
N ASP A 179 1.75 12.20 -4.20
CA ASP A 179 0.99 13.31 -4.79
C ASP A 179 1.15 14.64 -4.01
N ASP A 180 1.80 15.63 -4.62
CA ASP A 180 2.05 16.93 -3.98
C ASP A 180 0.76 17.72 -3.73
N THR A 181 -0.28 17.56 -4.54
CA THR A 181 -1.54 18.29 -4.34
C THR A 181 -2.32 17.70 -3.17
N ALA A 182 -2.40 16.37 -3.08
CA ALA A 182 -2.98 15.71 -1.91
C ALA A 182 -2.21 16.08 -0.63
N CYS A 183 -0.88 16.08 -0.69
CA CYS A 183 -0.04 16.48 0.44
C CYS A 183 -0.26 17.94 0.87
N ALA A 184 -0.39 18.87 -0.08
CA ALA A 184 -0.60 20.29 0.21
C ALA A 184 -1.97 20.58 0.84
N ARG A 185 -2.96 19.75 0.55
CA ARG A 185 -4.34 19.90 1.05
C ARG A 185 -4.61 19.18 2.38
N LEU A 186 -3.65 18.40 2.87
CA LEU A 186 -3.78 17.58 4.06
C LEU A 186 -4.18 18.41 5.30
N ASP A 187 -5.18 17.94 6.05
CA ASP A 187 -5.37 18.33 7.45
C ASP A 187 -4.23 17.76 8.30
N LEU A 188 -3.13 18.51 8.35
CA LEU A 188 -1.89 18.10 9.00
C LEU A 188 -2.06 17.87 10.52
N PRO A 189 -2.74 18.73 11.30
CA PRO A 189 -3.00 18.45 12.70
C PRO A 189 -3.72 17.11 12.92
N PHE A 190 -4.76 16.82 12.13
CA PHE A 190 -5.52 15.58 12.26
C PHE A 190 -4.69 14.35 11.83
N PHE A 191 -3.84 14.49 10.82
CA PHE A 191 -2.88 13.45 10.43
C PHE A 191 -1.90 13.10 11.55
N ILE A 192 -1.34 14.12 12.22
CA ILE A 192 -0.38 13.93 13.33
C ILE A 192 -1.09 13.32 14.54
N GLU A 193 -2.30 13.76 14.87
CA GLU A 193 -3.13 13.10 15.90
C GLU A 193 -3.33 11.61 15.58
N GLY A 194 -3.62 11.27 14.33
CA GLY A 194 -3.75 9.88 13.92
C GLY A 194 -2.45 9.08 14.03
N LEU A 195 -1.26 9.67 13.81
CA LEU A 195 0.02 9.01 14.09
C LEU A 195 0.15 8.66 15.59
N HIS A 196 -0.26 9.57 16.48
CA HIS A 196 -0.26 9.32 17.92
C HIS A 196 -1.23 8.20 18.28
N ASP A 197 -2.46 8.23 17.77
CA ASP A 197 -3.48 7.22 18.05
C ASP A 197 -3.07 5.82 17.55
N ILE A 198 -2.49 5.74 16.34
CA ILE A 198 -1.96 4.47 15.81
C ILE A 198 -0.93 3.88 16.77
N LEU A 199 0.02 4.69 17.24
CA LEU A 199 1.08 4.20 18.13
C LEU A 199 0.60 3.89 19.55
N ALA A 200 -0.45 4.56 20.01
CA ALA A 200 -1.09 4.25 21.29
C ALA A 200 -1.83 2.91 21.24
N ARG A 201 -2.46 2.59 20.11
CA ARG A 201 -3.35 1.43 19.93
C ARG A 201 -2.63 0.20 19.37
N ALA A 202 -1.61 0.41 18.54
CA ALA A 202 -0.77 -0.63 17.94
C ALA A 202 0.73 -0.38 18.18
N PRO A 203 1.23 -0.45 19.43
CA PRO A 203 2.61 -0.10 19.80
C PRO A 203 3.66 -1.15 19.40
N HIS A 204 3.31 -2.14 18.58
CA HIS A 204 4.24 -3.19 18.18
C HIS A 204 5.33 -2.66 17.25
N GLN A 205 6.53 -3.24 17.35
CA GLN A 205 7.72 -2.68 16.70
C GLN A 205 7.65 -2.63 15.17
N HIS A 206 6.84 -3.49 14.53
CA HIS A 206 6.57 -3.35 13.10
C HIS A 206 5.90 -2.01 12.76
N THR A 207 4.83 -1.60 13.45
CA THR A 207 4.14 -0.32 13.20
C THR A 207 5.03 0.87 13.56
N VAL A 208 5.77 0.77 14.66
CA VAL A 208 6.74 1.80 15.05
C VAL A 208 7.79 2.01 13.94
N ASN A 209 8.40 0.94 13.43
CA ASN A 209 9.36 1.03 12.33
C ASN A 209 8.71 1.55 11.05
N LEU A 210 7.48 1.13 10.73
CA LEU A 210 6.75 1.59 9.55
C LEU A 210 6.55 3.10 9.58
N LEU A 211 6.00 3.63 10.69
CA LEU A 211 5.73 5.06 10.83
C LEU A 211 7.02 5.89 10.94
N ALA A 212 8.02 5.40 11.69
CA ALA A 212 9.32 6.05 11.80
C ALA A 212 10.01 6.15 10.44
N ALA A 213 10.08 5.04 9.70
CA ALA A 213 10.70 4.99 8.38
C ALA A 213 9.92 5.84 7.37
N TYR A 214 8.59 5.81 7.40
CA TYR A 214 7.76 6.67 6.56
C TYR A 214 8.05 8.14 6.79
N CYS A 215 7.99 8.60 8.04
CA CYS A 215 8.21 10.01 8.38
C CYS A 215 9.64 10.43 8.01
N ALA A 216 10.65 9.65 8.40
CA ALA A 216 12.04 10.02 8.24
C ALA A 216 12.59 9.85 6.82
N LYS A 217 12.10 8.85 6.08
CA LYS A 217 12.67 8.45 4.78
C LYS A 217 11.72 8.75 3.64
N THR A 218 10.51 8.18 3.65
CA THR A 218 9.56 8.30 2.53
C THR A 218 9.10 9.74 2.35
N ILE A 219 8.65 10.39 3.43
CA ILE A 219 8.22 11.79 3.41
C ILE A 219 9.40 12.74 3.55
N GLY A 220 10.32 12.47 4.48
CA GLY A 220 11.42 13.39 4.81
C GLY A 220 12.45 13.63 3.71
N ILE A 221 12.53 12.77 2.70
CA ILE A 221 13.48 12.89 1.58
C ILE A 221 12.75 13.12 0.24
N ALA A 222 11.42 13.09 0.21
CA ALA A 222 10.66 13.33 -1.01
C ALA A 222 10.92 14.77 -1.51
N PRO A 223 11.43 14.94 -2.74
CA PRO A 223 11.58 16.27 -3.32
C PRO A 223 10.19 16.87 -3.52
N SER A 224 9.99 18.11 -3.06
CA SER A 224 8.76 18.86 -3.34
C SER A 224 9.07 19.97 -4.31
N THR A 225 8.24 20.07 -5.34
CA THR A 225 8.24 21.24 -6.25
C THR A 225 7.22 22.30 -5.81
N HIS A 226 6.47 22.00 -4.75
CA HIS A 226 5.39 22.82 -4.23
C HIS A 226 5.65 23.23 -2.78
N ASP A 227 5.73 24.52 -2.51
CA ASP A 227 6.12 25.05 -1.19
C ASP A 227 5.21 24.56 -0.06
N ALA A 228 3.88 24.52 -0.29
CA ALA A 228 2.92 24.06 0.71
C ALA A 228 3.11 22.57 1.06
N ALA A 229 3.32 21.71 0.04
CA ALA A 229 3.62 20.30 0.28
C ALA A 229 4.96 20.14 1.00
N GLY A 230 5.97 20.97 0.67
CA GLY A 230 7.26 20.98 1.37
C GLY A 230 7.11 21.26 2.87
N HIS A 231 6.28 22.22 3.25
CA HIS A 231 5.98 22.51 4.67
C HIS A 231 5.27 21.36 5.39
N VAL A 232 4.28 20.74 4.74
CA VAL A 232 3.58 19.57 5.28
C VAL A 232 4.54 18.40 5.47
N ARG A 233 5.32 18.06 4.43
CA ARG A 233 6.32 16.98 4.48
C ARG A 233 7.36 17.22 5.57
N SER A 234 7.85 18.45 5.73
CA SER A 234 8.78 18.80 6.81
C SER A 234 8.18 18.58 8.20
N SER A 235 6.91 18.94 8.40
CA SER A 235 6.22 18.75 9.68
C SER A 235 6.01 17.27 10.02
N ILE A 236 5.63 16.46 9.03
CA ILE A 236 5.51 15.01 9.18
C ILE A 236 6.90 14.40 9.45
N ALA A 237 7.93 14.83 8.74
CA ALA A 237 9.30 14.34 8.93
C ALA A 237 9.80 14.60 10.36
N ASN A 238 9.46 15.74 10.96
CA ASN A 238 9.81 16.06 12.34
C ASN A 238 9.17 15.10 13.37
N CYS A 239 8.05 14.44 13.04
CA CYS A 239 7.44 13.43 13.91
C CYS A 239 8.34 12.20 14.10
N ALA A 240 9.27 11.93 13.16
CA ALA A 240 10.21 10.82 13.28
C ALA A 240 11.05 10.89 14.56
N ASP A 241 11.43 12.10 15.01
CA ASP A 241 12.22 12.28 16.23
C ASP A 241 11.48 11.73 17.45
N TRP A 242 10.22 12.14 17.63
CA TRP A 242 9.36 11.66 18.71
C TRP A 242 9.12 10.15 18.63
N ILE A 243 8.79 9.62 17.44
CA ILE A 243 8.52 8.18 17.25
C ILE A 243 9.76 7.36 17.62
N ILE A 244 10.93 7.73 17.09
CA ILE A 244 12.18 7.00 17.32
C ILE A 244 12.60 7.08 18.77
N ARG A 245 12.55 8.26 19.39
CA ARG A 245 12.97 8.44 20.78
C ARG A 245 12.03 7.78 21.78
N SER A 246 10.73 7.73 21.51
CA SER A 246 9.74 7.30 22.50
C SER A 246 9.23 5.88 22.28
N HIS A 247 9.29 5.36 21.05
CA HIS A 247 8.66 4.08 20.70
C HIS A 247 9.60 3.04 20.09
N LEU A 248 10.71 3.44 19.46
CA LEU A 248 11.59 2.50 18.76
C LEU A 248 12.49 1.75 19.76
N LYS A 249 12.31 0.44 19.83
CA LYS A 249 13.04 -0.49 20.70
C LYS A 249 13.88 -1.46 19.88
N GLU A 250 13.36 -1.83 18.72
CA GLU A 250 13.97 -2.77 17.80
C GLU A 250 13.99 -2.17 16.40
N LEU A 251 15.06 -2.41 15.66
CA LEU A 251 15.17 -1.97 14.27
C LEU A 251 14.76 -3.11 13.34
N HIS A 252 13.85 -2.85 12.39
CA HIS A 252 13.41 -3.81 11.38
C HIS A 252 13.93 -3.38 9.98
N PRO A 253 15.12 -3.83 9.55
CA PRO A 253 15.78 -3.28 8.37
C PRO A 253 15.00 -3.38 7.05
N MET A 254 14.20 -4.45 6.89
CA MET A 254 13.36 -4.63 5.70
C MET A 254 12.35 -3.50 5.52
N ILE A 255 11.75 -3.00 6.60
CA ILE A 255 10.77 -1.92 6.56
C ILE A 255 11.43 -0.63 6.08
N TRP A 256 12.62 -0.33 6.60
CA TRP A 256 13.39 0.85 6.21
C TRP A 256 13.87 0.78 4.76
N ALA A 257 14.23 -0.41 4.28
CA ALA A 257 14.57 -0.62 2.88
C ALA A 257 13.37 -0.35 1.96
N HIS A 258 12.17 -0.82 2.33
CA HIS A 258 10.95 -0.52 1.57
C HIS A 258 10.57 0.97 1.63
N ALA A 259 10.74 1.63 2.77
CA ALA A 259 10.47 3.06 2.91
C ALA A 259 11.30 3.90 1.93
N ALA A 260 12.55 3.51 1.68
CA ALA A 260 13.42 4.13 0.68
C ALA A 260 12.91 4.00 -0.76
N GLN A 261 12.00 3.06 -1.01
CA GLN A 261 11.38 2.79 -2.31
C GLN A 261 9.90 3.21 -2.32
N GLY A 262 9.48 4.08 -1.39
CA GLY A 262 8.09 4.54 -1.29
C GLY A 262 7.09 3.45 -0.90
N PHE A 263 7.55 2.39 -0.23
CA PHE A 263 6.76 1.19 0.06
C PHE A 263 6.16 0.52 -1.18
N ASP A 264 6.87 0.57 -2.31
CA ASP A 264 6.49 -0.17 -3.51
C ASP A 264 6.42 -1.68 -3.24
N ASN A 265 5.19 -2.21 -3.18
CA ASN A 265 4.90 -3.62 -2.95
C ASN A 265 5.18 -4.49 -4.20
N THR A 266 5.39 -3.87 -5.37
CA THR A 266 5.72 -4.57 -6.62
C THR A 266 7.23 -4.70 -6.85
N LEU A 267 8.03 -4.12 -5.95
CA LEU A 267 9.48 -4.11 -6.05
C LEU A 267 10.07 -5.52 -6.07
N ARG A 268 10.82 -5.83 -7.13
CA ARG A 268 11.56 -7.09 -7.25
C ARG A 268 12.85 -7.05 -6.45
N VAL A 269 12.81 -7.63 -5.25
CA VAL A 269 14.00 -7.77 -4.39
C VAL A 269 14.82 -8.99 -4.82
N ARG A 270 15.92 -8.76 -5.54
CA ARG A 270 16.83 -9.83 -6.00
C ARG A 270 17.61 -10.50 -4.87
N SER A 271 17.98 -9.74 -3.84
CA SER A 271 18.71 -10.23 -2.67
C SER A 271 18.13 -9.63 -1.40
N PRO A 272 17.31 -10.39 -0.65
CA PRO A 272 16.73 -9.93 0.61
C PRO A 272 17.80 -9.45 1.61
N ARG A 273 18.95 -10.12 1.65
CA ARG A 273 20.05 -9.75 2.52
C ARG A 273 20.65 -8.39 2.18
N ALA A 274 20.92 -8.12 0.90
CA ALA A 274 21.48 -6.84 0.48
C ALA A 274 20.46 -5.69 0.68
N PHE A 275 19.19 -5.97 0.41
CA PHE A 275 18.10 -5.03 0.61
C PHE A 275 17.94 -4.66 2.10
N ALA A 276 17.90 -5.66 2.98
CA ALA A 276 17.90 -5.45 4.43
C ALA A 276 19.13 -4.65 4.91
N ALA A 277 20.33 -4.97 4.42
CA ALA A 277 21.55 -4.26 4.78
C ALA A 277 21.48 -2.76 4.41
N SER A 278 20.96 -2.44 3.22
CA SER A 278 20.73 -1.05 2.80
C SER A 278 19.73 -0.33 3.70
N GLY A 279 18.61 -0.99 4.05
CA GLY A 279 17.64 -0.43 5.00
C GLY A 279 18.21 -0.21 6.39
N GLN A 280 19.08 -1.11 6.86
CA GLN A 280 19.78 -0.95 8.13
C GLN A 280 20.72 0.25 8.12
N GLU A 281 21.53 0.41 7.08
CA GLU A 281 22.43 1.54 6.92
C GLU A 281 21.67 2.87 6.90
N ASP A 282 20.58 2.92 6.13
CA ASP A 282 19.70 4.09 6.06
C ASP A 282 19.11 4.46 7.42
N ALA A 283 18.57 3.48 8.14
CA ALA A 283 17.99 3.70 9.45
C ALA A 283 19.03 4.22 10.45
N LEU A 284 20.21 3.58 10.51
CA LEU A 284 21.28 3.97 11.43
C LEU A 284 21.79 5.37 11.13
N ARG A 285 21.91 5.75 9.85
CA ARG A 285 22.30 7.11 9.45
C ARG A 285 21.27 8.15 9.91
N ILE A 286 19.98 7.88 9.73
CA ILE A 286 18.89 8.77 10.16
C ILE A 286 18.89 8.89 11.69
N ILE A 287 18.94 7.77 12.41
CA ILE A 287 18.97 7.73 13.88
C ILE A 287 20.19 8.51 14.39
N ALA A 288 21.38 8.29 13.84
CA ALA A 288 22.57 9.04 14.22
C ALA A 288 22.42 10.55 13.99
N GLY A 289 21.73 10.96 12.92
CA GLY A 289 21.37 12.36 12.67
C GLY A 289 20.47 12.96 13.76
N LEU A 290 19.47 12.20 14.23
CA LEU A 290 18.55 12.63 15.28
C LEU A 290 19.24 12.76 16.64
N PHE A 291 20.17 11.85 16.97
CA PHE A 291 20.95 11.87 18.22
C PHE A 291 22.30 12.61 18.10
N ARG A 292 22.47 13.46 17.08
CA ARG A 292 23.76 14.11 16.77
C ARG A 292 24.33 14.92 17.94
N ARG A 293 23.47 15.52 18.77
CA ARG A 293 23.89 16.36 19.90
C ARG A 293 24.48 15.51 21.02
N GLU A 294 23.82 14.41 21.33
CA GLU A 294 24.22 13.44 22.34
C GLU A 294 25.54 12.76 21.94
N ILE A 295 25.65 12.35 20.67
CA ILE A 295 26.86 11.73 20.12
C ILE A 295 28.03 12.74 20.14
N ALA A 296 27.80 13.99 19.76
CA ALA A 296 28.83 15.04 19.82
C ALA A 296 29.29 15.34 21.26
N ALA A 297 28.43 15.11 22.25
CA ALA A 297 28.76 15.20 23.67
C ALA A 297 29.48 13.96 24.23
N GLY A 298 29.83 12.99 23.37
CA GLY A 298 30.56 11.78 23.76
C GLY A 298 29.68 10.65 24.28
N HIS A 299 28.36 10.72 24.10
CA HIS A 299 27.46 9.64 24.51
C HIS A 299 27.30 8.58 23.42
N LYS A 300 27.01 7.35 23.87
CA LYS A 300 26.54 6.24 23.04
C LYS A 300 25.02 6.11 23.16
N ILE A 301 24.36 5.80 22.06
CA ILE A 301 22.92 5.49 22.03
C ILE A 301 22.76 3.98 22.03
N VAL A 302 22.07 3.45 23.04
CA VAL A 302 21.81 2.02 23.20
C VAL A 302 20.31 1.80 23.13
N PHE A 303 19.87 0.94 22.21
CA PHE A 303 18.46 0.52 22.18
C PHE A 303 18.20 -0.54 23.25
N THR A 304 17.16 -0.31 24.05
CA THR A 304 16.73 -1.19 25.13
C THR A 304 15.27 -1.58 24.93
N ASN A 305 14.78 -2.51 25.75
CA ASN A 305 13.37 -2.92 25.75
C ASN A 305 12.39 -1.77 26.12
N THR A 306 12.91 -0.64 26.59
CA THR A 306 12.12 0.57 26.90
C THR A 306 12.37 1.72 25.92
N GLY A 307 13.24 1.54 24.92
CA GLY A 307 13.58 2.55 23.91
C GLY A 307 15.06 2.90 23.90
N PRO A 308 15.48 3.90 23.10
CA PRO A 308 16.86 4.36 23.05
C PRO A 308 17.23 5.08 24.35
N VAL A 309 18.38 4.72 24.93
CA VAL A 309 18.97 5.40 26.10
C VAL A 309 20.33 5.97 25.74
N THR A 310 20.61 7.16 26.26
CA THR A 310 21.89 7.84 26.12
C THR A 310 22.79 7.46 27.29
N GLN A 311 23.97 6.91 27.01
CA GLN A 311 24.95 6.48 28.01
C GLN A 311 26.30 7.19 27.78
N PRO A 312 27.09 7.49 28.83
CA PRO A 312 28.47 7.97 28.66
C PRO A 312 29.29 6.98 27.82
N GLY A 313 30.05 7.51 26.85
CA GLY A 313 30.83 6.73 25.88
C GLY A 313 32.09 6.08 26.43
#